data_AF-A0A484ZS11-F1
#
_entry.id   AF-A0A484ZS11-F1
#
_cell.length_a   1.000
_cell.length_b   1.000
_cell.length_c   1.000
_cell.angle_alpha   90.00
_cell.angle_beta   90.00
_cell.angle_gamma   90.00
#
_symmetry.space_group_name_H-M   'P 1'
#
loop_
_entity.id
_entity.type
_entity.pdbx_description
1 polymer ?
#
loop_
_entity_poly.entity_id
_entity_poly.type
_entity_poly.pdbx_seq_one_letter_code
_entity_poly.pdbx_strand_id
1 'polypeptide(L)'
;MPLNESSVAKPQEIAAIDLGSNSFHMVIARVVNGALQILGRLKQRVHLAEGLDKDNYLSEEAMERGLACLSLFAERLQGFSPDSVRIVGTHTLRLAVNSEEFLSRAKHILPYPSKLFPVRKKHA
;
A
#
# COMPACT_ATOMS: atom_id res chain seq x y z
N MET A 1 13.25 -42.20 19.21
CA MET A 1 12.48 -41.00 19.57
C MET A 1 12.76 -39.95 18.51
N PRO A 2 11.86 -39.64 17.56
CA PRO A 2 12.07 -38.48 16.71
C PRO A 2 11.74 -37.21 17.51
N LEU A 3 12.65 -36.25 17.49
CA LEU A 3 12.46 -34.92 18.03
C LEU A 3 11.35 -34.24 17.23
N ASN A 4 10.29 -33.80 17.92
CA ASN A 4 9.22 -33.02 17.35
C ASN A 4 9.81 -31.70 16.84
N GLU A 5 10.07 -31.62 15.52
CA GLU A 5 10.34 -30.38 14.81
C GLU A 5 9.12 -29.49 14.99
N SER A 6 9.12 -28.74 16.09
CA SER A 6 8.19 -27.67 16.32
C SER A 6 8.49 -26.69 15.20
N SER A 7 7.67 -26.72 14.16
CA SER A 7 7.68 -25.75 13.08
C SER A 7 7.55 -24.39 13.74
N VAL A 8 8.69 -23.74 13.99
CA VAL A 8 8.70 -22.35 14.43
C VAL A 8 8.10 -21.61 13.25
N ALA A 9 6.78 -21.39 13.31
CA ALA A 9 6.06 -20.65 12.30
C ALA A 9 6.88 -19.38 12.07
N LYS A 10 7.40 -19.20 10.85
CA LYS A 10 8.15 -17.99 10.51
C LYS A 10 7.32 -16.81 11.01
N PRO A 11 7.91 -15.86 11.76
CA PRO A 11 7.18 -14.71 12.26
C PRO A 11 6.39 -14.11 11.10
N GLN A 12 5.07 -14.03 11.25
CA GLN A 12 4.23 -13.57 10.16
C GLN A 12 4.47 -12.08 9.99
N GLU A 13 5.30 -11.74 9.01
CA GLU A 13 5.53 -10.36 8.59
C GLU A 13 4.29 -9.88 7.84
N ILE A 14 3.85 -8.67 8.17
CA ILE A 14 2.72 -7.99 7.57
C ILE A 14 3.12 -6.58 7.17
N ALA A 15 2.56 -6.12 6.07
CA ALA A 15 2.77 -4.77 5.57
C ALA A 15 1.43 -4.08 5.29
N ALA A 16 1.31 -2.84 5.75
CA ALA A 16 0.19 -1.98 5.46
C ALA A 16 0.68 -0.74 4.71
N ILE A 17 0.06 -0.44 3.57
CA ILE A 17 0.33 0.74 2.77
C ILE A 17 -0.92 1.61 2.72
N ASP A 18 -0.74 2.89 3.03
CA ASP A 18 -1.76 3.93 2.97
C ASP A 18 -1.39 4.95 1.88
N LEU A 19 -2.26 5.08 0.88
CA LEU A 19 -2.13 6.06 -0.19
C LEU A 19 -2.90 7.32 0.23
N GLY A 20 -2.20 8.17 0.98
CA GLY A 20 -2.69 9.44 1.50
C GLY A 20 -2.71 10.56 0.47
N SER A 21 -3.38 11.66 0.82
CA SER A 21 -3.49 12.85 -0.02
C SER A 21 -2.17 13.62 -0.18
N ASN A 22 -1.37 13.70 0.88
CA ASN A 22 -0.08 14.40 0.87
C ASN A 22 1.09 13.41 0.82
N SER A 23 1.03 12.34 1.61
CA SER A 23 2.11 11.38 1.72
C SER A 23 1.57 9.96 1.65
N PHE A 24 2.35 9.07 1.04
CA PHE A 24 2.13 7.64 1.15
C PHE A 24 2.91 7.10 2.35
N HIS A 25 2.30 6.17 3.06
CA HIS A 25 2.89 5.56 4.25
C HIS A 25 2.91 4.05 4.07
N MET A 26 4.01 3.42 4.49
CA MET A 26 4.12 1.97 4.60
C MET A 26 4.61 1.63 5.99
N VAL A 27 3.97 0.66 6.62
CA VAL A 27 4.40 0.09 7.91
C VAL A 27 4.58 -1.40 7.73
N ILE A 28 5.76 -1.89 8.13
CA ILE A 28 6.07 -3.31 8.17
C ILE A 28 6.16 -3.71 9.63
N ALA A 29 5.47 -4.79 9.98
CA ALA A 29 5.46 -5.35 11.32
C ALA A 29 5.55 -6.87 11.26
N ARG A 30 5.88 -7.49 12.38
CA ARG A 30 5.76 -8.94 12.56
C ARG A 30 4.99 -9.23 13.84
N VAL A 31 4.32 -10.37 13.86
CA VAL A 31 3.68 -10.88 15.09
C VAL A 31 4.61 -11.91 15.72
N VAL A 32 4.99 -11.70 16.97
CA VAL A 32 5.83 -12.61 17.77
C VAL A 32 5.11 -12.86 19.10
N ASN A 33 4.76 -14.11 19.38
CA ASN A 33 4.03 -14.50 20.60
C ASN A 33 2.76 -13.67 20.86
N GLY A 34 2.02 -13.34 19.79
CA GLY A 34 0.81 -12.51 19.87
C GLY A 34 1.05 -11.01 20.00
N ALA A 35 2.31 -10.56 20.16
CA ALA A 35 2.66 -9.15 20.20
C ALA A 35 3.06 -8.63 18.81
N LEU A 36 2.57 -7.45 18.47
CA LEU A 36 2.95 -6.75 17.24
C LEU A 36 4.27 -6.00 17.45
N GLN A 37 5.27 -6.31 16.63
CA GLN A 37 6.55 -5.59 16.59
C GLN A 37 6.70 -4.87 15.25
N ILE A 38 6.84 -3.54 15.28
CA ILE A 38 7.12 -2.75 14.07
C ILE A 38 8.58 -2.98 13.65
N LEU A 39 8.77 -3.40 12.41
CA LEU A 39 10.09 -3.61 11.79
C LEU A 39 10.56 -2.38 11.01
N GLY A 40 9.63 -1.62 10.45
CA GLY A 40 9.97 -0.44 9.67
C GLY A 40 8.77 0.42 9.33
N ARG A 41 9.05 1.69 9.08
CA ARG A 41 8.08 2.66 8.57
C ARG A 41 8.73 3.43 7.43
N LEU A 42 8.04 3.55 6.31
CA LEU A 42 8.43 4.42 5.22
C LEU A 42 7.33 5.46 5.03
N LYS A 43 7.75 6.69 4.77
CA LYS A 43 6.85 7.79 4.46
C LYS A 43 7.47 8.58 3.32
N GLN A 44 6.72 8.74 2.24
CA GLN A 44 7.14 9.51 1.09
C GLN A 44 6.10 10.59 0.81
N ARG A 45 6.56 11.84 0.65
CA ARG A 45 5.70 12.94 0.19
C ARG A 45 5.48 12.77 -1.31
N VAL A 46 4.21 12.73 -1.71
CA VAL A 46 3.76 12.52 -3.09
C VAL A 46 2.92 13.71 -3.57
N HIS A 47 2.27 14.41 -2.63
CA HIS A 47 1.38 15.54 -2.91
C HIS A 47 0.32 15.18 -3.96
N LEU A 48 -0.33 14.03 -3.77
CA LEU A 48 -1.31 13.49 -4.71
C LEU A 48 -2.52 14.42 -4.85
N ALA A 49 -2.96 15.05 -3.74
CA ALA A 49 -4.07 16.00 -3.73
C ALA A 49 -3.78 17.28 -4.50
N GLU A 50 -2.53 17.73 -4.56
CA GLU A 50 -2.16 18.94 -5.33
C GLU A 50 -2.28 18.70 -6.83
N GLY A 51 -2.32 17.44 -7.26
CA GLY A 51 -2.60 17.08 -8.65
C GLY A 51 -4.07 16.98 -9.00
N LEU A 52 -5.00 17.20 -8.07
CA LEU A 52 -6.42 17.27 -8.38
C LEU A 52 -6.77 18.65 -8.91
N ASP A 53 -7.36 18.71 -10.09
CA ASP A 53 -7.94 19.94 -10.61
C ASP A 53 -9.35 20.21 -10.05
N LYS A 54 -9.96 21.30 -10.51
CA LYS A 54 -11.32 21.72 -10.12
C LYS A 54 -12.41 20.69 -10.45
N ASP A 55 -12.17 19.82 -11.42
CA ASP A 55 -13.08 18.79 -11.89
C ASP A 55 -12.76 17.42 -11.24
N ASN A 56 -11.84 17.41 -10.27
CA ASN A 56 -11.29 16.23 -9.60
C ASN A 56 -10.59 15.25 -10.57
N TYR A 57 -9.98 15.74 -11.65
CA TYR A 57 -9.07 14.93 -12.45
C TYR A 57 -7.67 14.99 -11.84
N LEU A 58 -7.06 13.82 -11.70
CA LEU A 58 -5.70 13.68 -11.23
C LEU A 58 -4.74 13.88 -12.41
N SER A 59 -3.88 14.89 -12.31
CA SER A 59 -2.84 15.19 -13.29
C SER A 59 -1.87 14.02 -13.49
N GLU A 60 -1.33 13.89 -14.70
CA GLU A 60 -0.30 12.90 -15.03
C GLU A 60 0.93 13.02 -14.12
N GLU A 61 1.40 14.23 -13.86
CA GLU A 61 2.57 14.47 -12.99
C GLU A 61 2.34 13.90 -11.57
N ALA A 62 1.15 14.11 -11.00
CA ALA A 62 0.83 13.55 -9.68
C ALA A 62 0.70 12.02 -9.71
N MET A 63 0.16 11.45 -10.79
CA MET A 63 0.14 10.01 -10.99
C MET A 63 1.56 9.45 -11.06
N GLU A 64 2.45 10.03 -11.86
CA GLU A 64 3.85 9.60 -11.98
C GLU A 64 4.58 9.64 -10.65
N ARG A 65 4.45 10.72 -9.86
CA ARG A 65 5.02 10.79 -8.50
C ARG A 65 4.49 9.68 -7.59
N GLY A 66 3.19 9.40 -7.66
CA GLY A 66 2.55 8.32 -6.90
C GLY A 66 3.06 6.95 -7.32
N LEU A 67 3.16 6.70 -8.62
CA LEU A 67 3.64 5.45 -9.19
C LEU A 67 5.13 5.21 -8.85
N ALA A 68 5.97 6.25 -8.94
CA ALA A 68 7.37 6.17 -8.54
C ALA A 68 7.53 5.79 -7.05
N CYS A 69 6.70 6.36 -6.18
CA CYS A 69 6.66 5.97 -4.77
C CYS A 69 6.24 4.51 -4.58
N LEU A 70 5.27 4.03 -5.36
CA LEU A 70 4.81 2.63 -5.29
C LEU A 70 5.90 1.66 -5.74
N SER A 71 6.75 2.03 -6.70
CA SER A 71 7.91 1.22 -7.10
C SER A 71 8.88 1.00 -5.94
N LEU A 72 9.18 2.05 -5.17
CA LEU A 72 10.03 1.93 -3.97
C LEU A 72 9.41 1.01 -2.90
N PHE A 73 8.08 1.04 -2.78
CA PHE A 73 7.39 0.13 -1.86
C PHE A 73 7.38 -1.30 -2.39
N ALA A 74 7.21 -1.51 -3.70
CA ALA A 74 7.26 -2.82 -4.34
C ALA A 74 8.61 -3.52 -4.10
N GLU A 75 9.72 -2.80 -4.21
CA GLU A 75 11.05 -3.31 -3.86
C GLU A 75 11.13 -3.78 -2.41
N ARG A 76 10.56 -3.01 -1.48
CA ARG A 76 10.58 -3.35 -0.05
C ARG A 76 9.66 -4.51 0.31
N LEU A 77 8.62 -4.74 -0.47
CA LEU A 77 7.67 -5.83 -0.32
C LEU A 77 8.14 -7.14 -0.97
N GLN A 78 9.30 -7.16 -1.64
CA GLN A 78 9.83 -8.39 -2.22
C GLN A 78 9.97 -9.49 -1.16
N GLY A 79 9.44 -10.68 -1.47
CA GLY A 79 9.46 -11.83 -0.57
C GLY A 79 8.29 -11.90 0.43
N PHE A 80 7.40 -10.90 0.48
CA PHE A 80 6.18 -10.98 1.28
C PHE A 80 5.18 -11.97 0.66
N SER A 81 4.34 -12.59 1.49
CA SER A 81 3.14 -13.27 0.98
C SER A 81 2.10 -12.22 0.57
N PRO A 82 1.36 -12.41 -0.53
CA PRO A 82 0.27 -11.51 -0.89
C PRO A 82 -0.74 -11.32 0.25
N ASP A 83 -1.00 -12.34 1.06
CA ASP A 83 -1.96 -12.29 2.16
C ASP A 83 -1.49 -11.44 3.34
N SER A 84 -0.20 -11.17 3.42
CA SER A 84 0.44 -10.33 4.42
C SER A 84 0.42 -8.85 4.06
N VAL A 85 -0.02 -8.46 2.86
CA VAL A 85 0.02 -7.08 2.38
C VAL A 85 -1.38 -6.51 2.18
N ARG A 86 -1.60 -5.30 2.69
CA ARG A 86 -2.83 -4.52 2.45
C ARG A 86 -2.47 -3.13 1.97
N ILE A 87 -3.09 -2.69 0.86
CA ILE A 87 -2.85 -1.38 0.26
C ILE A 87 -4.19 -0.65 0.16
N VAL A 88 -4.25 0.54 0.72
CA VAL A 88 -5.51 1.25 0.97
C VAL A 88 -5.43 2.66 0.39
N GLY A 89 -6.35 2.99 -0.52
CA GLY A 89 -6.48 4.34 -1.09
C GLY A 89 -7.46 5.22 -0.31
N THR A 90 -7.01 6.38 0.17
CA THR A 90 -7.83 7.24 1.04
C THR A 90 -8.57 8.35 0.29
N HIS A 91 -8.44 9.62 0.71
CA HIS A 91 -9.32 10.72 0.31
C HIS A 91 -9.16 11.14 -1.15
N THR A 92 -7.93 11.42 -1.60
CA THR A 92 -7.66 11.88 -2.97
C THR A 92 -8.14 10.87 -4.01
N LEU A 93 -7.85 9.58 -3.82
CA LEU A 93 -8.29 8.53 -4.75
C LEU A 93 -9.81 8.29 -4.71
N ARG A 94 -10.52 8.70 -3.66
CA ARG A 94 -11.99 8.69 -3.65
C ARG A 94 -12.59 9.86 -4.44
N LEU A 95 -11.92 11.02 -4.45
CA LEU A 95 -12.39 12.19 -5.18
C LEU A 95 -12.04 12.09 -6.67
N ALA A 96 -10.85 11.58 -7.00
CA ALA A 96 -10.34 11.52 -8.35
C ALA A 96 -11.29 10.77 -9.31
N VAL A 97 -11.74 11.44 -10.36
CA VAL A 97 -12.60 10.87 -11.42
C VAL A 97 -11.87 9.77 -12.17
N ASN A 98 -10.60 9.99 -12.51
CA ASN A 98 -9.70 9.02 -13.14
C ASN A 98 -8.91 8.18 -12.12
N SER A 99 -9.44 7.96 -10.92
CA SER A 99 -8.77 7.12 -9.90
C SER A 99 -8.50 5.70 -10.40
N GLU A 100 -9.41 5.12 -11.19
CA GLU A 100 -9.24 3.78 -11.76
C GLU A 100 -8.02 3.68 -12.68
N GLU A 101 -7.69 4.74 -13.41
CA GLU A 101 -6.51 4.79 -14.27
C GLU A 101 -5.23 4.70 -13.43
N PHE A 102 -5.12 5.53 -12.40
CA PHE A 102 -4.01 5.46 -11.45
C PHE A 102 -3.91 4.07 -10.80
N LEU A 103 -5.03 3.51 -10.34
CA LEU A 103 -5.08 2.20 -9.69
C LEU A 103 -4.69 1.08 -10.67
N SER A 104 -5.08 1.17 -11.95
CA SER A 104 -4.68 0.22 -12.98
C SER A 104 -3.17 0.23 -13.20
N ARG A 105 -2.57 1.42 -13.37
CA ARG A 105 -1.12 1.58 -13.50
C ARG A 105 -0.38 1.08 -12.24
N ALA A 106 -0.90 1.39 -11.05
CA ALA A 106 -0.35 0.94 -9.78
C ALA A 106 -0.33 -0.60 -9.64
N LYS A 107 -1.36 -1.30 -10.14
CA LYS A 107 -1.42 -2.77 -10.13
C LYS A 107 -0.30 -3.42 -10.94
N HIS A 108 0.20 -2.76 -11.99
CA HIS A 108 1.33 -3.28 -12.77
C HIS A 108 2.69 -3.14 -12.06
N ILE A 109 2.79 -2.19 -11.11
CA ILE A 109 4.02 -1.95 -10.34
C ILE A 109 4.05 -2.83 -9.09
N LEU A 110 2.90 -3.00 -8.45
CA LEU A 110 2.80 -3.72 -7.19
C LEU A 110 2.86 -5.24 -7.42
N PRO A 111 3.63 -5.99 -6.62
CA PRO A 111 3.69 -7.45 -6.74
C PRO A 111 2.34 -8.12 -6.39
N TYR A 112 1.44 -7.41 -5.69
CA TYR A 112 0.16 -7.93 -5.20
C TYR A 112 -1.04 -7.06 -5.62
N PRO A 113 -1.41 -7.07 -6.92
CA PRO A 113 -2.45 -6.18 -7.45
C PRO A 113 -3.85 -6.41 -6.84
N SER A 114 -4.15 -7.63 -6.40
CA SER A 114 -5.44 -7.99 -5.77
C SER A 114 -5.64 -7.40 -4.37
N LYS A 115 -4.59 -6.81 -3.78
CA LYS A 115 -4.61 -6.25 -2.43
C LYS A 115 -4.71 -4.72 -2.39
N LEU A 116 -4.87 -4.10 -3.56
CA LEU A 116 -5.14 -2.68 -3.71
C LEU A 116 -6.65 -2.43 -3.61
N PHE A 117 -7.07 -1.86 -2.48
CA PHE A 117 -8.47 -1.55 -2.24
C PHE A 117 -8.68 -0.04 -2.20
N PRO A 118 -9.56 0.51 -3.05
CA PRO A 118 -10.10 1.83 -2.77
C PRO A 118 -10.93 1.74 -1.48
N VAL A 119 -10.73 2.66 -0.53
CA VAL A 119 -11.64 2.75 0.62
C VAL A 119 -13.01 3.10 0.06
N ARG A 120 -13.98 2.19 0.22
CA ARG A 120 -15.36 2.35 -0.25
C ARG A 120 -15.86 3.78 0.08
N LYS A 121 -16.42 4.48 -0.91
CA LYS A 121 -17.28 5.63 -0.64
C LYS A 121 -18.40 5.09 0.25
N LYS A 122 -18.50 5.54 1.51
CA LYS A 122 -19.78 5.40 2.22
C LYS A 122 -20.77 6.20 1.37
N HIS A 123 -21.63 5.52 0.63
CA HIS A 123 -22.85 6.14 0.15
C HIS A 123 -23.62 6.49 1.43
N ALA A 124 -23.68 7.78 1.72
CA ALA A 124 -24.65 8.37 2.61
C ALA A 124 -25.85 8.75 1.76
#